data_AF-A0A9D1ZYI3-F1
#
_entry.id   AF-A0A9D1ZYI3-F1
#
_cell.length_a   1.000
_cell.length_b   1.000
_cell.length_c   1.000
_cell.angle_alpha   90.00
_cell.angle_beta   90.00
_cell.angle_gamma   90.00
#
_symmetry.space_group_name_H-M   'P 1'
#
loop_
_entity.id
_entity.type
_entity.pdbx_description
1 polymer ?
#
loop_
_entity_poly.entity_id
_entity_poly.type
_entity_poly.pdbx_seq_one_letter_code
_entity_poly.pdbx_strand_id
1 'polypeptide(L)'
;MPTNPSIYIAAVKNVVEYSQDAEFLDQVLPYARRAMNYLLYQLQGEEGLISTENLVGHYNKGLHTKGSGMASGYWNVLAMPTVNIYANIYFYDALVAMSYLEKMAEFYNVENFSEVVTTEDIKNDKVYTYSQTGESLDALAEKCKTKMQTEFWNEETGRFHAGCYDTSAGGVQDHGYLFFNEQLIASGIATQEQTESVMKWINGEREIASDESRGEDIYYFEFAPRFNTDDVETDLYWGYSTTWNGNVQNGGAALHQSYYDLLAQAAVNKDTSFTRLKNIQQWYEKVQTAGGEGLDFYREYYKDIPDMPLQGNDTQGILGLDFEWLEAALLFAAVPDAYFGLSADYNNTLCVEPSLPTSLDFWKIENLTFNGYYYDLSIGHYFVEISDILEYKDGSGSENAEIRIVFDKPSFDFKLYLDDKETSDYVISGDQLIITIPFEDIKVEIKKV
;
A
#
# COMPACT_ATOMS: atom_id res chain seq x y z
N MET A 1 3.16 7.38 18.07
CA MET A 1 2.07 6.67 17.38
C MET A 1 2.59 5.32 16.90
N PRO A 2 1.84 4.23 17.10
CA PRO A 2 2.30 2.86 16.85
C PRO A 2 2.64 2.54 15.38
N THR A 3 2.09 3.29 14.43
CA THR A 3 2.37 3.12 12.98
C THR A 3 3.69 3.76 12.51
N ASN A 4 4.23 4.76 13.23
CA ASN A 4 5.44 5.48 12.79
C ASN A 4 6.67 4.57 12.60
N PRO A 5 6.98 3.62 13.51
CA PRO A 5 8.10 2.69 13.30
C PRO A 5 7.93 1.87 12.02
N SER A 6 6.71 1.41 11.74
CA SER A 6 6.40 0.67 10.52
C SER A 6 6.61 1.51 9.26
N ILE A 7 6.09 2.75 9.25
CA ILE A 7 6.25 3.68 8.13
C ILE A 7 7.74 3.97 7.88
N TYR A 8 8.54 4.12 8.94
CA TYR A 8 9.98 4.33 8.81
C TYR A 8 10.66 3.15 8.11
N ILE A 9 10.36 1.92 8.51
CA ILE A 9 10.95 0.71 7.90
C ILE A 9 10.54 0.59 6.43
N ALA A 10 9.24 0.78 6.12
CA ALA A 10 8.74 0.76 4.75
C ALA A 10 9.39 1.85 3.89
N ALA A 11 9.55 3.07 4.41
CA ALA A 11 10.22 4.16 3.71
C ALA A 11 11.69 3.85 3.41
N VAL A 12 12.41 3.24 4.36
CA VAL A 12 13.79 2.79 4.14
C VAL A 12 13.84 1.78 3.00
N LYS A 13 12.97 0.75 3.02
CA LYS A 13 12.87 -0.23 1.94
C LYS A 13 12.60 0.43 0.59
N ASN A 14 11.61 1.31 0.50
CA ASN A 14 11.25 1.95 -0.77
C ASN A 14 12.40 2.80 -1.36
N VAL A 15 13.25 3.40 -0.52
CA VAL A 15 14.42 4.14 -1.00
C VAL A 15 15.50 3.21 -1.54
N VAL A 16 15.81 2.11 -0.84
CA VAL A 16 16.92 1.20 -1.23
C VAL A 16 16.52 0.20 -2.31
N GLU A 17 15.24 -0.13 -2.44
CA GLU A 17 14.74 -1.11 -3.39
C GLU A 17 15.15 -0.78 -4.83
N TYR A 18 14.94 0.46 -5.26
CA TYR A 18 15.29 0.86 -6.62
C TYR A 18 16.70 1.43 -6.73
N SER A 19 17.23 2.07 -5.68
CA SER A 19 18.59 2.61 -5.72
C SER A 19 19.66 1.54 -5.62
N GLN A 20 19.34 0.40 -4.98
CA GLN A 20 20.29 -0.68 -4.65
C GLN A 20 21.51 -0.16 -3.85
N ASP A 21 21.33 0.92 -3.09
CA ASP A 21 22.40 1.64 -2.39
C ASP A 21 22.79 0.96 -1.07
N ALA A 22 23.82 0.12 -1.13
CA ALA A 22 24.38 -0.59 0.01
C ALA A 22 25.00 0.35 1.08
N GLU A 23 25.57 1.49 0.67
CA GLU A 23 26.16 2.45 1.61
C GLU A 23 25.08 3.14 2.43
N PHE A 24 24.00 3.57 1.77
CA PHE A 24 22.84 4.13 2.47
C PHE A 24 22.19 3.08 3.37
N LEU A 25 22.04 1.83 2.90
CA LEU A 25 21.52 0.71 3.69
C LEU A 25 22.31 0.54 5.00
N ASP A 26 23.65 0.50 4.95
CA ASP A 26 24.51 0.38 6.14
C ASP A 26 24.23 1.48 7.18
N GLN A 27 23.96 2.70 6.71
CA GLN A 27 23.69 3.85 7.58
C GLN A 27 22.32 3.77 8.27
N VAL A 28 21.28 3.29 7.57
CA VAL A 28 19.89 3.36 8.05
C VAL A 28 19.38 2.08 8.70
N LEU A 29 19.96 0.92 8.35
CA LEU A 29 19.54 -0.39 8.82
C LEU A 29 19.54 -0.52 10.36
N PRO A 30 20.53 0.01 11.12
CA PRO A 30 20.49 -0.06 12.58
C PRO A 30 19.25 0.61 13.21
N TYR A 31 18.74 1.67 12.58
CA TYR A 31 17.51 2.33 13.03
C TYR A 31 16.26 1.54 12.66
N ALA A 32 16.24 0.90 11.49
CA ALA A 32 15.14 0.03 11.08
C ALA A 32 15.04 -1.19 12.01
N ARG A 33 16.18 -1.81 12.35
CA ARG A 33 16.28 -2.87 13.36
C ARG A 33 15.73 -2.42 14.72
N ARG A 34 16.05 -1.20 15.18
CA ARG A 34 15.51 -0.63 16.45
C ARG A 34 13.99 -0.45 16.39
N ALA A 35 13.49 0.08 15.28
CA ALA A 35 12.06 0.24 15.05
C ALA A 35 11.34 -1.12 15.07
N MET A 36 11.90 -2.13 14.40
CA MET A 36 11.34 -3.48 14.41
C MET A 36 11.37 -4.09 15.80
N ASN A 37 12.47 -3.95 16.54
CA ASN A 37 12.56 -4.42 17.94
C ASN A 37 11.45 -3.81 18.82
N TYR A 38 11.15 -2.52 18.63
CA TYR A 38 10.05 -1.86 19.34
C TYR A 38 8.69 -2.49 18.98
N LEU A 39 8.43 -2.73 17.69
CA LEU A 39 7.19 -3.38 17.24
C LEU A 39 7.04 -4.80 17.83
N LEU A 40 8.11 -5.58 17.81
CA LEU A 40 8.11 -6.96 18.32
C LEU A 40 7.91 -7.03 19.82
N TYR A 41 8.65 -6.22 20.58
CA TYR A 41 8.72 -6.39 22.03
C TYR A 41 7.87 -5.41 22.82
N GLN A 42 7.82 -4.13 22.43
CA GLN A 42 6.99 -3.14 23.15
C GLN A 42 5.51 -3.32 22.82
N LEU A 43 5.22 -3.57 21.54
CA LEU A 43 3.86 -3.74 21.03
C LEU A 43 3.46 -5.21 20.89
N GLN A 44 4.29 -6.14 21.38
CA GLN A 44 4.01 -7.58 21.43
C GLN A 44 3.82 -8.26 20.05
N GLY A 45 4.45 -7.72 19.00
CA GLY A 45 4.35 -8.22 17.64
C GLY A 45 4.87 -9.64 17.40
N GLU A 46 5.66 -10.22 18.32
CA GLU A 46 6.13 -11.63 18.21
C GLU A 46 4.95 -12.63 18.14
N GLU A 47 3.79 -12.25 18.66
CA GLU A 47 2.58 -13.06 18.58
C GLU A 47 1.80 -12.92 17.27
N GLY A 48 2.37 -12.20 16.30
CA GLY A 48 1.85 -12.03 14.94
C GLY A 48 0.90 -10.85 14.79
N LEU A 49 0.51 -10.16 15.87
CA LEU A 49 -0.20 -8.89 15.80
C LEU A 49 0.37 -7.95 16.86
N ILE A 50 0.41 -6.66 16.57
CA ILE A 50 0.78 -5.64 17.55
C ILE A 50 -0.46 -5.12 18.30
N SER A 51 -0.23 -4.75 19.56
CA SER A 51 -1.20 -4.17 20.48
C SER A 51 -0.74 -2.78 20.93
N THR A 52 -1.70 -1.86 21.01
CA THR A 52 -1.48 -0.51 21.56
C THR A 52 -1.80 -0.42 23.05
N GLU A 53 -2.04 -1.55 23.74
CA GLU A 53 -2.43 -1.60 25.16
C GLU A 53 -1.46 -0.81 26.08
N ASN A 54 -0.16 -0.87 25.77
CA ASN A 54 0.88 -0.16 26.52
C ASN A 54 1.01 1.33 26.17
N LEU A 55 0.26 1.82 25.17
CA LEU A 55 0.31 3.20 24.72
C LEU A 55 -0.86 3.98 25.31
N VAL A 56 -0.56 4.81 26.30
CA VAL A 56 -1.56 5.63 27.00
C VAL A 56 -2.35 6.47 26.01
N GLY A 57 -3.67 6.31 26.02
CA GLY A 57 -4.60 7.04 25.16
C GLY A 57 -5.03 6.25 23.92
N HIS A 58 -4.38 5.14 23.55
CA HIS A 58 -4.76 4.32 22.39
C HIS A 58 -5.73 3.20 22.77
N TYR A 59 -6.93 3.58 23.20
CA TYR A 59 -8.03 2.69 23.56
C TYR A 59 -9.34 3.25 23.01
N ASN A 60 -10.31 2.40 22.68
CA ASN A 60 -11.65 2.85 22.26
C ASN A 60 -12.70 2.80 23.39
N LYS A 61 -12.26 2.88 24.65
CA LYS A 61 -13.17 3.02 25.81
C LYS A 61 -13.38 4.50 26.15
N GLY A 62 -14.55 5.05 25.84
CA GLY A 62 -14.89 6.40 26.31
C GLY A 62 -16.24 6.91 25.84
N LEU A 63 -16.98 7.59 26.71
CA LEU A 63 -18.12 8.41 26.31
C LEU A 63 -17.60 9.78 25.85
N HIS A 64 -18.12 10.30 24.74
CA HIS A 64 -17.77 11.58 24.08
C HIS A 64 -17.56 12.80 24.99
N THR A 65 -18.04 12.79 26.23
CA THR A 65 -18.04 13.98 27.10
C THR A 65 -16.80 14.13 27.99
N LYS A 66 -15.96 13.09 28.18
CA LYS A 66 -14.86 13.13 29.17
C LYS A 66 -13.55 12.45 28.77
N GLY A 67 -13.47 11.78 27.63
CA GLY A 67 -12.23 11.16 27.11
C GLY A 67 -12.46 10.42 25.79
N SER A 68 -11.39 10.31 25.00
CA SER A 68 -11.37 9.69 23.66
C SER A 68 -10.04 8.98 23.41
N GLY A 69 -10.08 7.94 22.58
CA GLY A 69 -8.91 7.26 22.06
C GLY A 69 -8.12 8.12 21.07
N MET A 70 -6.81 7.98 21.06
CA MET A 70 -5.93 8.42 19.99
C MET A 70 -5.81 7.31 18.95
N ALA A 71 -5.93 7.66 17.67
CA ALA A 71 -5.72 6.69 16.61
C ALA A 71 -4.29 6.17 16.58
N SER A 72 -4.10 5.04 15.91
CA SER A 72 -2.80 4.40 15.75
C SER A 72 -1.83 5.18 14.82
N GLY A 73 -2.30 6.20 14.11
CA GLY A 73 -1.52 6.88 13.08
C GLY A 73 -2.18 8.14 12.52
N TYR A 74 -2.04 8.32 11.21
CA TYR A 74 -2.47 9.51 10.45
C TYR A 74 -3.92 9.91 10.72
N TRP A 75 -4.81 8.93 10.79
CA TRP A 75 -6.25 9.11 11.06
C TRP A 75 -6.55 9.44 12.54
N ASN A 76 -5.85 10.44 13.08
CA ASN A 76 -5.72 10.82 14.49
C ASN A 76 -7.02 11.06 15.29
N VAL A 77 -8.16 11.11 14.61
CA VAL A 77 -9.50 11.28 15.21
C VAL A 77 -10.26 9.98 15.43
N LEU A 78 -9.87 8.86 14.81
CA LEU A 78 -10.54 7.58 14.97
C LEU A 78 -10.07 6.84 16.22
N ALA A 79 -10.98 6.57 17.14
CA ALA A 79 -10.74 5.71 18.29
C ALA A 79 -10.85 4.24 17.84
N MET A 80 -9.71 3.57 17.80
CA MET A 80 -9.60 2.18 17.37
C MET A 80 -9.35 1.26 18.57
N PRO A 81 -9.70 -0.04 18.47
CA PRO A 81 -9.38 -1.01 19.51
C PRO A 81 -7.88 -1.12 19.76
N THR A 82 -7.51 -1.64 20.93
CA THR A 82 -6.10 -1.88 21.28
C THR A 82 -5.37 -2.79 20.28
N VAL A 83 -6.03 -3.85 19.82
CA VAL A 83 -5.58 -4.65 18.68
C VAL A 83 -6.50 -4.32 17.51
N ASN A 84 -5.96 -3.59 16.53
CA ASN A 84 -6.75 -3.10 15.41
C ASN A 84 -6.09 -3.33 14.06
N ILE A 85 -6.93 -3.38 13.03
CA ILE A 85 -6.53 -3.68 11.66
C ILE A 85 -5.53 -2.65 11.13
N TYR A 86 -5.76 -1.36 11.41
CA TYR A 86 -4.95 -0.27 10.86
C TYR A 86 -3.50 -0.36 11.34
N ALA A 87 -3.26 -0.55 12.64
CA ALA A 87 -1.91 -0.74 13.14
C ALA A 87 -1.24 -2.00 12.55
N ASN A 88 -2.02 -3.06 12.33
CA ASN A 88 -1.51 -4.35 11.90
C ASN A 88 -1.25 -4.46 10.39
N ILE A 89 -1.94 -3.69 9.54
CA ILE A 89 -1.58 -3.54 8.12
C ILE A 89 -0.15 -2.99 8.02
N TYR A 90 0.13 -1.88 8.72
CA TYR A 90 1.45 -1.28 8.73
C TYR A 90 2.50 -2.19 9.39
N PHE A 91 2.12 -2.97 10.41
CA PHE A 91 3.03 -3.95 10.99
C PHE A 91 3.39 -5.05 9.99
N TYR A 92 2.42 -5.60 9.25
CA TYR A 92 2.66 -6.55 8.18
C TYR A 92 3.60 -5.97 7.11
N ASP A 93 3.28 -4.78 6.59
CA ASP A 93 4.11 -4.11 5.59
C ASP A 93 5.54 -3.90 6.10
N ALA A 94 5.71 -3.57 7.39
CA ALA A 94 7.01 -3.43 8.02
C ALA A 94 7.75 -4.76 8.19
N LEU A 95 7.07 -5.88 8.43
CA LEU A 95 7.69 -7.22 8.46
C LEU A 95 8.22 -7.60 7.08
N VAL A 96 7.42 -7.38 6.03
CA VAL A 96 7.81 -7.61 4.63
C VAL A 96 8.99 -6.72 4.25
N ALA A 97 8.91 -5.42 4.56
CA ALA A 97 9.99 -4.48 4.29
C ALA A 97 11.27 -4.81 5.08
N MET A 98 11.16 -5.19 6.35
CA MET A 98 12.33 -5.55 7.15
C MET A 98 12.96 -6.85 6.66
N SER A 99 12.17 -7.83 6.22
CA SER A 99 12.68 -9.06 5.60
C SER A 99 13.51 -8.74 4.37
N TYR A 100 13.00 -7.87 3.50
CA TYR A 100 13.73 -7.37 2.34
C TYR A 100 15.06 -6.73 2.73
N LEU A 101 15.05 -5.84 3.72
CA LEU A 101 16.24 -5.13 4.19
C LEU A 101 17.30 -6.06 4.78
N GLU A 102 16.91 -7.08 5.55
CA GLU A 102 17.85 -8.06 6.09
C GLU A 102 18.45 -8.95 4.98
N LYS A 103 17.67 -9.37 3.99
CA LYS A 103 18.17 -10.12 2.82
C LYS A 103 19.11 -9.29 1.96
N MET A 104 18.78 -8.02 1.75
CA MET A 104 19.63 -7.06 1.06
C MET A 104 20.94 -6.85 1.81
N ALA A 105 20.88 -6.72 3.14
CA ALA A 105 22.06 -6.59 3.99
C ALA A 105 22.98 -7.82 3.90
N GLU A 106 22.40 -9.02 3.89
CA GLU A 106 23.15 -10.27 3.67
C GLU A 106 23.79 -10.29 2.29
N PHE A 107 23.05 -9.96 1.24
CA PHE A 107 23.53 -9.94 -0.14
C PHE A 107 24.71 -8.98 -0.35
N TYR A 108 24.63 -7.76 0.18
CA TYR A 108 25.70 -6.76 0.08
C TYR A 108 26.81 -6.92 1.12
N ASN A 109 26.71 -7.91 2.02
CA ASN A 109 27.63 -8.09 3.14
C ASN A 109 27.74 -6.82 4.02
N VAL A 110 26.59 -6.24 4.39
CA VAL A 110 26.52 -5.08 5.28
C VAL A 110 26.91 -5.51 6.71
N GLU A 111 28.10 -5.09 7.15
CA GLU A 111 28.73 -5.57 8.39
C GLU A 111 28.40 -4.73 9.64
N ASN A 112 27.67 -3.61 9.52
CA ASN A 112 27.39 -2.75 10.68
C ASN A 112 26.32 -3.35 11.61
N PHE A 113 26.78 -4.30 12.42
CA PHE A 113 26.08 -4.85 13.56
C PHE A 113 26.48 -4.07 14.82
N SER A 114 26.11 -2.80 14.92
CA SER A 114 25.95 -2.27 16.28
C SER A 114 24.87 -3.15 16.93
N GLU A 115 25.18 -3.83 18.02
CA GLU A 115 24.20 -4.64 18.75
C GLU A 115 22.98 -3.76 19.03
N VAL A 116 21.87 -4.05 18.36
CA VAL A 116 20.65 -3.27 18.51
C VAL A 116 19.93 -3.79 19.73
N VAL A 117 19.92 -2.98 20.78
CA VAL A 117 19.21 -3.26 22.02
C VAL A 117 18.07 -2.27 22.23
N THR A 118 16.91 -2.77 22.65
CA THR A 118 15.81 -1.93 23.16
C THR A 118 15.40 -2.41 24.54
N THR A 119 14.79 -1.50 25.32
CA THR A 119 14.29 -1.79 26.67
C THR A 119 12.76 -1.71 26.70
N GLU A 120 12.11 -2.68 27.34
CA GLU A 120 10.64 -2.86 27.36
C GLU A 120 9.84 -1.79 28.11
N ASP A 121 10.45 -1.12 29.09
CA ASP A 121 9.94 0.06 29.83
C ASP A 121 11.02 0.48 30.84
N ILE A 122 10.98 1.73 31.31
CA ILE A 122 11.75 2.27 32.46
C ILE A 122 11.56 1.41 33.72
N LYS A 123 10.49 0.60 33.80
CA LYS A 123 10.13 -0.18 34.99
C LYS A 123 10.63 -1.62 35.02
N ASN A 124 10.88 -2.24 33.87
CA ASN A 124 11.08 -3.70 33.79
C ASN A 124 12.53 -4.14 33.55
N ASP A 125 13.47 -3.21 33.32
CA ASP A 125 14.92 -3.47 33.11
C ASP A 125 15.27 -4.58 32.09
N LYS A 126 14.29 -5.06 31.30
CA LYS A 126 14.47 -6.13 30.33
C LYS A 126 15.02 -5.54 29.04
N VAL A 127 16.17 -6.06 28.63
CA VAL A 127 16.87 -5.69 27.40
C VAL A 127 16.59 -6.76 26.34
N TYR A 128 16.15 -6.33 25.17
CA TYR A 128 15.95 -7.17 24.00
C TYR A 128 17.01 -6.86 22.96
N THR A 129 17.81 -7.87 22.60
CA THR A 129 18.76 -7.79 21.49
C THR A 129 18.07 -8.25 20.21
N TYR A 130 18.10 -7.40 19.17
CA TYR A 130 17.56 -7.74 17.86
C TYR A 130 18.31 -8.94 17.27
N SER A 131 17.55 -9.94 16.79
CA SER A 131 18.10 -11.22 16.32
C SER A 131 17.35 -11.80 15.12
N GLN A 132 16.51 -11.00 14.46
CA GLN A 132 15.72 -11.44 13.32
C GLN A 132 16.58 -11.58 12.06
N THR A 133 16.22 -12.53 11.21
CA THR A 133 16.73 -12.72 9.84
C THR A 133 15.61 -12.48 8.84
N GLY A 134 15.93 -12.40 7.54
CA GLY A 134 14.90 -12.33 6.50
C GLY A 134 13.88 -13.48 6.60
N GLU A 135 14.37 -14.70 6.85
CA GLU A 135 13.53 -15.90 6.97
C GLU A 135 12.64 -15.90 8.22
N SER A 136 13.14 -15.41 9.36
CA SER A 136 12.33 -15.33 10.59
C SER A 136 11.25 -14.24 10.45
N LEU A 137 11.55 -13.16 9.74
CA LEU A 137 10.60 -12.10 9.42
C LEU A 137 9.55 -12.55 8.39
N ASP A 138 9.93 -13.32 7.38
CA ASP A 138 8.97 -13.93 6.44
C ASP A 138 7.97 -14.83 7.18
N ALA A 139 8.47 -15.69 8.07
CA ALA A 139 7.61 -16.57 8.88
C ALA A 139 6.67 -15.77 9.79
N LEU A 140 7.14 -14.65 10.35
CA LEU A 140 6.31 -13.79 11.18
C LEU A 140 5.31 -12.98 10.35
N ALA A 141 5.67 -12.53 9.14
CA ALA A 141 4.77 -11.88 8.20
C ALA A 141 3.63 -12.82 7.81
N GLU A 142 3.93 -14.10 7.52
CA GLU A 142 2.90 -15.10 7.22
C GLU A 142 1.99 -15.39 8.41
N LYS A 143 2.55 -15.47 9.62
CA LYS A 143 1.76 -15.57 10.87
C LYS A 143 0.85 -14.36 11.02
N CYS A 144 1.36 -13.16 10.79
CA CYS A 144 0.59 -11.91 10.86
C CYS A 144 -0.55 -11.90 9.85
N LYS A 145 -0.24 -12.18 8.57
CA LYS A 145 -1.21 -12.29 7.49
C LYS A 145 -2.34 -13.27 7.81
N THR A 146 -2.01 -14.49 8.25
CA THR A 146 -3.00 -15.51 8.64
C THR A 146 -3.91 -15.03 9.77
N LYS A 147 -3.35 -14.37 10.79
CA LYS A 147 -4.14 -13.80 11.89
C LYS A 147 -5.03 -12.66 11.40
N MET A 148 -4.53 -11.78 10.53
CA MET A 148 -5.33 -10.69 9.99
C MET A 148 -6.50 -11.18 9.13
N GLN A 149 -6.27 -12.21 8.31
CA GLN A 149 -7.29 -12.88 7.50
C GLN A 149 -8.42 -13.50 8.33
N THR A 150 -8.20 -13.78 9.62
CA THR A 150 -9.16 -14.51 10.46
C THR A 150 -9.72 -13.66 11.59
N GLU A 151 -8.90 -12.91 12.32
CA GLU A 151 -9.30 -12.13 13.49
C GLU A 151 -10.00 -10.80 13.14
N PHE A 152 -9.81 -10.27 11.94
CA PHE A 152 -10.48 -9.06 11.47
C PHE A 152 -11.58 -9.33 10.45
N TRP A 153 -11.85 -10.59 10.11
CA TRP A 153 -12.84 -10.95 9.10
C TRP A 153 -14.24 -11.10 9.70
N ASN A 154 -15.22 -10.39 9.15
CA ASN A 154 -16.62 -10.54 9.50
C ASN A 154 -17.33 -11.41 8.47
N GLU A 155 -17.67 -12.65 8.84
CA GLU A 155 -18.39 -13.58 7.96
C GLU A 155 -19.82 -13.12 7.61
N GLU A 156 -20.47 -12.34 8.47
CA GLU A 156 -21.83 -11.86 8.25
C GLU A 156 -21.87 -10.75 7.19
N THR A 157 -20.93 -9.82 7.27
CA THR A 157 -20.84 -8.69 6.33
C THR A 157 -19.92 -8.97 5.15
N GLY A 158 -19.12 -10.03 5.19
CA GLY A 158 -18.17 -10.41 4.14
C GLY A 158 -17.09 -9.36 3.89
N ARG A 159 -16.71 -8.61 4.91
CA ARG A 159 -15.67 -7.56 4.88
C ARG A 159 -14.83 -7.57 6.16
N PHE A 160 -13.71 -6.84 6.15
CA PHE A 160 -12.88 -6.68 7.32
C PHE A 160 -13.36 -5.55 8.24
N HIS A 161 -13.28 -5.78 9.55
CA HIS A 161 -13.63 -4.84 10.61
C HIS A 161 -12.40 -4.24 11.31
N ALA A 162 -12.58 -3.13 12.04
CA ALA A 162 -11.47 -2.45 12.71
C ALA A 162 -10.83 -3.25 13.85
N GLY A 163 -11.64 -4.07 14.54
CA GLY A 163 -11.23 -4.92 15.67
C GLY A 163 -12.39 -5.07 16.66
N CYS A 164 -12.09 -5.57 17.85
CA CYS A 164 -13.10 -5.75 18.91
C CYS A 164 -13.04 -4.63 19.94
N TYR A 165 -14.17 -4.03 20.30
CA TYR A 165 -14.23 -2.98 21.32
C TYR A 165 -13.53 -3.41 22.61
N ASP A 166 -12.73 -2.52 23.19
CA ASP A 166 -11.95 -2.76 24.40
C ASP A 166 -12.85 -2.82 25.66
N THR A 167 -14.14 -3.11 25.55
CA THR A 167 -15.05 -3.17 26.71
C THR A 167 -15.21 -4.61 27.21
N SER A 168 -15.72 -4.79 28.44
CA SER A 168 -16.05 -6.13 28.92
C SER A 168 -17.19 -6.80 28.14
N ALA A 169 -17.99 -6.03 27.41
CA ALA A 169 -19.03 -6.56 26.53
C ALA A 169 -18.47 -7.06 25.20
N GLY A 170 -17.28 -6.60 24.80
CA GLY A 170 -16.71 -6.84 23.48
C GLY A 170 -17.59 -6.28 22.37
N GLY A 171 -17.65 -6.99 21.25
CA GLY A 171 -18.35 -6.57 20.04
C GLY A 171 -17.38 -6.06 18.98
N VAL A 172 -17.78 -6.19 17.72
CA VAL A 172 -16.96 -5.81 16.58
C VAL A 172 -17.21 -4.35 16.22
N GLN A 173 -16.14 -3.59 15.99
CA GLN A 173 -16.19 -2.26 15.41
C GLN A 173 -16.15 -2.37 13.88
N ASP A 174 -17.31 -2.44 13.25
CA ASP A 174 -17.49 -2.60 11.80
C ASP A 174 -18.36 -1.48 11.24
N HIS A 175 -17.72 -0.37 10.87
CA HIS A 175 -18.36 0.76 10.17
C HIS A 175 -18.11 0.74 8.66
N GLY A 176 -17.72 -0.44 8.14
CA GLY A 176 -17.39 -0.64 6.74
C GLY A 176 -16.31 0.30 6.25
N TYR A 177 -15.12 0.23 6.84
CA TYR A 177 -13.96 1.02 6.45
C TYR A 177 -13.39 0.56 5.10
N LEU A 178 -13.84 1.15 3.98
CA LEU A 178 -13.34 0.80 2.64
C LEU A 178 -11.83 0.95 2.58
N PHE A 179 -11.31 2.06 3.10
CA PHE A 179 -9.88 2.33 3.09
C PHE A 179 -9.04 1.18 3.68
N PHE A 180 -9.40 0.67 4.86
CA PHE A 180 -8.64 -0.43 5.47
C PHE A 180 -8.79 -1.75 4.70
N ASN A 181 -9.95 -1.99 4.10
CA ASN A 181 -10.19 -3.17 3.27
C ASN A 181 -9.38 -3.11 1.97
N GLU A 182 -9.33 -1.96 1.31
CA GLU A 182 -8.51 -1.74 0.10
C GLU A 182 -7.02 -1.79 0.42
N GLN A 183 -6.59 -1.24 1.56
CA GLN A 183 -5.20 -1.36 2.04
C GLN A 183 -4.79 -2.83 2.23
N LEU A 184 -5.65 -3.65 2.86
CA LEU A 184 -5.38 -5.09 3.02
C LEU A 184 -5.19 -5.80 1.67
N ILE A 185 -6.02 -5.47 0.67
CA ILE A 185 -5.92 -6.06 -0.66
C ILE A 185 -4.62 -5.59 -1.33
N ALA A 186 -4.33 -4.29 -1.28
CA ALA A 186 -3.12 -3.71 -1.87
C ALA A 186 -1.83 -4.27 -1.24
N SER A 187 -1.81 -4.55 0.06
CA SER A 187 -0.70 -5.23 0.75
C SER A 187 -0.64 -6.74 0.49
N GLY A 188 -1.58 -7.31 -0.26
CA GLY A 188 -1.63 -8.75 -0.55
C GLY A 188 -1.97 -9.61 0.68
N ILE A 189 -2.63 -9.04 1.69
CA ILE A 189 -3.00 -9.73 2.94
C ILE A 189 -4.28 -10.53 2.74
N ALA A 190 -5.30 -9.96 2.09
CA ALA A 190 -6.58 -10.63 1.87
C ALA A 190 -6.43 -11.89 1.01
N THR A 191 -7.21 -12.94 1.29
CA THR A 191 -7.30 -14.09 0.37
C THR A 191 -8.04 -13.70 -0.91
N GLN A 192 -7.98 -14.54 -1.95
CA GLN A 192 -8.74 -14.32 -3.17
C GLN A 192 -10.25 -14.23 -2.89
N GLU A 193 -10.80 -15.14 -2.08
CA GLU A 193 -12.23 -15.13 -1.72
C GLU A 193 -12.63 -13.86 -0.95
N GLN A 194 -11.78 -13.41 -0.02
CA GLN A 194 -12.00 -12.17 0.73
C GLN A 194 -11.93 -10.95 -0.19
N THR A 195 -10.96 -10.91 -1.10
CA THR A 195 -10.81 -9.85 -2.11
C THR A 195 -12.05 -9.76 -2.99
N GLU A 196 -12.51 -10.88 -3.55
CA GLU A 196 -13.73 -10.92 -4.36
C GLU A 196 -14.97 -10.48 -3.58
N SER A 197 -15.10 -10.88 -2.31
CA SER A 197 -16.21 -10.48 -1.46
C SER A 197 -16.20 -8.98 -1.15
N VAL A 198 -15.04 -8.42 -0.79
CA VAL A 198 -14.87 -6.99 -0.50
C VAL A 198 -15.15 -6.16 -1.76
N MET A 199 -14.55 -6.52 -2.90
CA MET A 199 -14.71 -5.75 -4.13
C MET A 199 -16.15 -5.78 -4.66
N LYS A 200 -16.90 -6.89 -4.50
CA LYS A 200 -18.34 -6.91 -4.81
C LYS A 200 -19.14 -5.91 -3.98
N TRP A 201 -18.75 -5.64 -2.74
CA TRP A 201 -19.43 -4.64 -1.91
C TRP A 201 -19.04 -3.22 -2.31
N ILE A 202 -17.74 -2.97 -2.49
CA ILE A 202 -17.23 -1.66 -2.93
C ILE A 202 -17.82 -1.28 -4.31
N ASN A 203 -17.95 -2.24 -5.22
CA ASN A 203 -18.53 -2.06 -6.55
C ASN A 203 -20.07 -2.01 -6.56
N GLY A 204 -20.73 -2.13 -5.40
CA GLY A 204 -22.19 -2.09 -5.31
C GLY A 204 -22.93 -3.33 -5.85
N GLU A 205 -22.22 -4.43 -6.14
CA GLU A 205 -22.82 -5.71 -6.56
C GLU A 205 -23.51 -6.43 -5.39
N ARG A 206 -23.12 -6.08 -4.15
CA ARG A 206 -23.82 -6.46 -2.92
C ARG A 206 -23.89 -5.26 -1.98
N GLU A 207 -24.92 -5.24 -1.16
CA GLU A 207 -25.15 -4.18 -0.18
C GLU A 207 -25.24 -4.78 1.23
N ILE A 208 -24.85 -3.99 2.23
CA ILE A 208 -25.03 -4.31 3.64
C ILE A 208 -26.13 -3.38 4.18
N ALA A 209 -27.21 -3.97 4.69
CA ALA A 209 -28.43 -3.24 4.99
C ALA A 209 -28.33 -2.24 6.16
N SER A 210 -27.25 -2.28 6.93
CA SER A 210 -26.94 -1.31 7.99
C SER A 210 -26.11 -0.12 7.51
N ASP A 211 -25.47 -0.20 6.34
CA ASP A 211 -24.60 0.87 5.83
C ASP A 211 -25.42 2.11 5.45
N GLU A 212 -24.89 3.31 5.69
CA GLU A 212 -25.44 4.59 5.23
C GLU A 212 -25.15 4.84 3.74
N SER A 213 -23.94 4.51 3.28
CA SER A 213 -23.54 4.57 1.85
C SER A 213 -23.61 3.20 1.19
N ARG A 214 -24.30 3.11 0.05
CA ARG A 214 -24.49 1.86 -0.72
C ARG A 214 -24.47 2.11 -2.22
N GLY A 215 -24.12 1.07 -2.98
CA GLY A 215 -24.15 1.11 -4.43
C GLY A 215 -23.30 2.25 -4.99
N GLU A 216 -23.86 3.02 -5.92
CA GLU A 216 -23.16 4.14 -6.56
C GLU A 216 -22.72 5.24 -5.59
N ASP A 217 -23.34 5.36 -4.41
CA ASP A 217 -22.98 6.38 -3.40
C ASP A 217 -21.56 6.17 -2.83
N ILE A 218 -21.02 4.95 -2.91
CA ILE A 218 -19.64 4.65 -2.51
C ILE A 218 -18.64 5.52 -3.29
N TYR A 219 -18.93 5.81 -4.57
CA TYR A 219 -18.07 6.63 -5.44
C TYR A 219 -18.63 8.04 -5.67
N TYR A 220 -19.42 8.57 -4.72
CA TYR A 220 -20.07 9.87 -4.82
C TYR A 220 -19.12 11.03 -5.18
N PHE A 221 -17.87 10.99 -4.73
CA PHE A 221 -16.88 12.06 -4.97
C PHE A 221 -16.08 11.93 -6.26
N GLU A 222 -16.32 10.87 -7.05
CA GLU A 222 -15.71 10.58 -8.36
C GLU A 222 -14.20 10.29 -8.37
N PHE A 223 -13.39 10.86 -7.47
CA PHE A 223 -11.93 10.70 -7.43
C PHE A 223 -11.45 9.55 -6.55
N ALA A 224 -12.22 9.18 -5.55
CA ALA A 224 -11.94 8.09 -4.62
C ALA A 224 -13.26 7.55 -4.06
N PRO A 225 -13.28 6.30 -3.55
CA PRO A 225 -14.39 5.83 -2.75
C PRO A 225 -14.46 6.59 -1.42
N ARG A 226 -15.63 6.55 -0.77
CA ARG A 226 -15.79 6.99 0.62
C ARG A 226 -14.83 6.23 1.54
N PHE A 227 -14.41 6.85 2.64
CA PHE A 227 -13.55 6.24 3.66
C PHE A 227 -14.23 5.07 4.36
N ASN A 228 -15.51 5.24 4.69
CA ASN A 228 -16.36 4.29 5.40
C ASN A 228 -17.79 4.33 4.82
N THR A 229 -18.61 3.34 5.18
CA THR A 229 -20.02 3.24 4.71
C THR A 229 -21.05 3.42 5.80
N ASP A 230 -20.70 3.32 7.08
CA ASP A 230 -21.60 3.47 8.22
C ASP A 230 -21.07 4.54 9.18
N ASP A 231 -21.95 5.21 9.92
CA ASP A 231 -21.61 6.34 10.77
C ASP A 231 -20.65 5.93 11.91
N VAL A 232 -19.46 6.56 11.94
CA VAL A 232 -18.45 6.33 12.99
C VAL A 232 -18.62 7.27 14.20
N GLU A 233 -19.79 7.91 14.36
CA GLU A 233 -20.07 8.91 15.41
C GLU A 233 -19.54 8.46 16.78
N THR A 234 -19.79 7.21 17.16
CA THR A 234 -19.44 6.66 18.48
C THR A 234 -17.95 6.46 18.71
N ASP A 235 -17.16 6.47 17.65
CA ASP A 235 -15.74 6.12 17.65
C ASP A 235 -14.84 7.28 17.21
N LEU A 236 -15.35 8.51 17.24
CA LEU A 236 -14.58 9.71 16.93
C LEU A 236 -14.14 10.49 18.18
N TYR A 237 -12.98 11.13 18.04
CA TYR A 237 -12.48 12.13 18.98
C TYR A 237 -13.51 13.25 19.14
N TRP A 238 -13.85 13.56 20.39
CA TRP A 238 -14.93 14.47 20.79
C TRP A 238 -14.82 15.92 20.26
N GLY A 239 -13.67 16.33 19.74
CA GLY A 239 -13.42 17.67 19.21
C GLY A 239 -13.63 17.87 17.70
N TYR A 240 -14.07 16.84 16.97
CA TYR A 240 -14.40 16.93 15.54
C TYR A 240 -15.89 16.74 15.29
N SER A 241 -16.38 17.16 14.12
CA SER A 241 -17.75 16.83 13.69
C SER A 241 -17.90 15.32 13.60
N THR A 242 -18.87 14.75 14.30
CA THR A 242 -19.06 13.30 14.40
C THR A 242 -20.20 12.78 13.56
N THR A 243 -20.95 13.65 12.85
CA THR A 243 -22.07 13.21 12.02
C THR A 243 -21.60 12.59 10.71
N TRP A 244 -22.37 11.66 10.16
CA TRP A 244 -22.22 11.22 8.77
C TRP A 244 -22.08 12.41 7.80
N ASN A 245 -21.17 12.29 6.82
CA ASN A 245 -20.73 13.37 5.92
C ASN A 245 -20.17 14.60 6.65
N GLY A 246 -19.63 14.42 7.86
CA GLY A 246 -19.10 15.51 8.68
C GLY A 246 -17.61 15.78 8.49
N ASN A 247 -16.84 14.79 8.06
CA ASN A 247 -15.40 14.88 7.85
C ASN A 247 -14.89 13.75 6.93
N VAL A 248 -13.60 13.79 6.57
CA VAL A 248 -12.95 12.78 5.71
C VAL A 248 -13.13 11.34 6.22
N GLN A 249 -13.05 11.13 7.53
CA GLN A 249 -13.13 9.83 8.20
C GLN A 249 -14.56 9.36 8.50
N ASN A 250 -15.58 10.18 8.22
CA ASN A 250 -16.98 9.82 8.42
C ASN A 250 -17.85 10.19 7.21
N GLY A 251 -17.82 9.32 6.22
CA GLY A 251 -18.51 9.46 4.94
C GLY A 251 -17.72 10.25 3.89
N GLY A 252 -16.58 10.84 4.22
CA GLY A 252 -15.76 11.61 3.28
C GLY A 252 -14.76 10.79 2.48
N ALA A 253 -13.83 11.48 1.83
CA ALA A 253 -12.78 10.86 1.02
C ALA A 253 -11.53 11.74 0.90
N ALA A 254 -10.36 11.10 0.73
CA ALA A 254 -9.08 11.75 0.46
C ALA A 254 -8.45 11.17 -0.80
N LEU A 255 -7.75 11.99 -1.59
CA LEU A 255 -7.27 11.59 -2.92
C LEU A 255 -6.34 10.39 -2.87
N HIS A 256 -5.51 10.25 -1.83
CA HIS A 256 -4.60 9.11 -1.70
C HIS A 256 -5.32 7.75 -1.61
N GLN A 257 -6.59 7.71 -1.22
CA GLN A 257 -7.38 6.48 -1.21
C GLN A 257 -7.52 5.89 -2.62
N SER A 258 -7.47 6.74 -3.65
CA SER A 258 -7.50 6.28 -5.05
C SER A 258 -6.35 5.35 -5.42
N TYR A 259 -5.18 5.46 -4.76
CA TYR A 259 -4.09 4.50 -4.94
C TYR A 259 -4.54 3.09 -4.53
N TYR A 260 -5.10 2.96 -3.32
CA TYR A 260 -5.54 1.67 -2.80
C TYR A 260 -6.75 1.11 -3.55
N ASP A 261 -7.72 1.97 -3.92
CA ASP A 261 -8.86 1.60 -4.78
C ASP A 261 -8.37 1.02 -6.12
N LEU A 262 -7.45 1.70 -6.82
CA LEU A 262 -6.92 1.21 -8.09
C LEU A 262 -6.20 -0.14 -7.97
N LEU A 263 -5.37 -0.32 -6.94
CA LEU A 263 -4.71 -1.60 -6.68
C LEU A 263 -5.70 -2.71 -6.34
N ALA A 264 -6.69 -2.42 -5.50
CA ALA A 264 -7.72 -3.38 -5.10
C ALA A 264 -8.61 -3.80 -6.27
N GLN A 265 -9.02 -2.85 -7.11
CA GLN A 265 -9.70 -3.14 -8.38
C GLN A 265 -8.83 -4.00 -9.29
N ALA A 266 -7.55 -3.67 -9.41
CA ALA A 266 -6.61 -4.35 -10.27
C ALA A 266 -6.27 -5.78 -9.80
N ALA A 267 -6.47 -6.09 -8.52
CA ALA A 267 -6.33 -7.44 -7.97
C ALA A 267 -7.46 -8.38 -8.45
N VAL A 268 -8.62 -7.84 -8.84
CA VAL A 268 -9.74 -8.62 -9.39
C VAL A 268 -9.77 -8.54 -10.91
N ASN A 269 -9.68 -7.33 -11.47
CA ASN A 269 -9.81 -7.11 -12.90
C ASN A 269 -9.11 -5.80 -13.35
N LYS A 270 -8.13 -5.93 -14.26
CA LYS A 270 -7.36 -4.79 -14.79
C LYS A 270 -8.20 -3.82 -15.62
N ASP A 271 -9.22 -4.28 -16.35
CA ASP A 271 -10.11 -3.41 -17.14
C ASP A 271 -11.03 -2.56 -16.24
N THR A 272 -11.52 -3.15 -15.14
CA THR A 272 -12.29 -2.41 -14.13
C THR A 272 -11.42 -1.34 -13.47
N SER A 273 -10.20 -1.69 -13.05
CA SER A 273 -9.25 -0.73 -12.49
C SER A 273 -8.89 0.38 -13.48
N PHE A 274 -8.65 0.03 -14.75
CA PHE A 274 -8.33 1.02 -15.77
C PHE A 274 -9.52 1.96 -16.05
N THR A 275 -10.74 1.42 -16.09
CA THR A 275 -11.96 2.24 -16.18
C THR A 275 -12.06 3.21 -15.00
N ARG A 276 -11.74 2.75 -13.79
CA ARG A 276 -11.70 3.58 -12.60
C ARG A 276 -10.64 4.69 -12.71
N LEU A 277 -9.43 4.39 -13.20
CA LEU A 277 -8.40 5.39 -13.48
C LEU A 277 -8.87 6.44 -14.49
N LYS A 278 -9.58 6.03 -15.55
CA LYS A 278 -10.17 6.96 -16.54
C LYS A 278 -11.24 7.85 -15.92
N ASN A 279 -12.04 7.34 -14.99
CA ASN A 279 -13.03 8.16 -14.27
C ASN A 279 -12.35 9.22 -13.38
N ILE A 280 -11.25 8.85 -12.70
CA ILE A 280 -10.42 9.80 -11.93
C ILE A 280 -9.85 10.87 -12.86
N GLN A 281 -9.32 10.49 -14.03
CA GLN A 281 -8.84 11.46 -15.02
C GLN A 281 -9.94 12.42 -15.46
N GLN A 282 -11.15 11.93 -15.75
CA GLN A 282 -12.28 12.79 -16.16
C GLN A 282 -12.67 13.77 -15.06
N TRP A 283 -12.64 13.35 -13.79
CA TRP A 283 -12.78 14.25 -12.64
C TRP A 283 -11.66 15.30 -12.61
N TYR A 284 -10.41 14.89 -12.76
CA TYR A 284 -9.27 15.80 -12.74
C TYR A 284 -9.34 16.85 -13.87
N GLU A 285 -9.76 16.46 -15.07
CA GLU A 285 -9.97 17.37 -16.21
C GLU A 285 -11.09 18.40 -15.94
N LYS A 286 -12.15 18.01 -15.22
CA LYS A 286 -13.19 18.95 -14.73
C LYS A 286 -12.61 19.96 -13.74
N VAL A 287 -11.82 19.50 -12.78
CA VAL A 287 -11.12 20.38 -11.81
C VAL A 287 -10.18 21.33 -12.52
N GLN A 288 -9.34 20.82 -13.43
CA GLN A 288 -8.39 21.62 -14.19
C GLN A 288 -9.08 22.70 -15.03
N THR A 289 -10.23 22.38 -15.63
CA THR A 289 -11.04 23.33 -16.42
C THR A 289 -11.58 24.48 -15.58
N ALA A 290 -11.79 24.29 -14.26
CA ALA A 290 -12.20 25.37 -13.37
C ALA A 290 -11.13 26.45 -13.22
N GLY A 291 -9.85 26.13 -13.47
CA GLY A 291 -8.77 27.11 -13.57
C GLY A 291 -8.14 27.53 -12.24
N GLY A 292 -8.26 26.71 -11.19
CA GLY A 292 -7.49 26.90 -9.96
C GLY A 292 -5.99 26.69 -10.19
N GLU A 293 -5.15 27.29 -9.35
CA GLU A 293 -3.68 27.20 -9.46
C GLU A 293 -3.04 27.05 -8.07
N GLY A 294 -1.80 26.52 -8.03
CA GLY A 294 -1.02 26.41 -6.80
C GLY A 294 -1.72 25.58 -5.72
N LEU A 295 -1.69 26.07 -4.47
CA LEU A 295 -2.35 25.39 -3.35
C LEU A 295 -3.89 25.46 -3.44
N ASP A 296 -4.45 26.38 -4.23
CA ASP A 296 -5.89 26.55 -4.42
C ASP A 296 -6.43 25.81 -5.65
N PHE A 297 -5.62 24.94 -6.29
CA PHE A 297 -5.95 24.23 -7.53
C PHE A 297 -7.34 23.58 -7.50
N TYR A 298 -7.65 22.83 -6.44
CA TYR A 298 -8.95 22.16 -6.30
C TYR A 298 -10.07 23.11 -5.84
N ARG A 299 -9.76 24.15 -5.07
CA ARG A 299 -10.77 25.02 -4.42
C ARG A 299 -11.64 25.77 -5.41
N GLU A 300 -11.08 26.15 -6.55
CA GLU A 300 -11.82 26.86 -7.61
C GLU A 300 -12.97 26.01 -8.19
N TYR A 301 -12.79 24.70 -8.30
CA TYR A 301 -13.85 23.78 -8.74
C TYR A 301 -14.92 23.57 -7.66
N TYR A 302 -14.50 23.40 -6.41
CA TYR A 302 -15.40 23.03 -5.31
C TYR A 302 -16.12 24.20 -4.65
N LYS A 303 -15.71 25.46 -4.89
CA LYS A 303 -16.40 26.64 -4.30
C LYS A 303 -17.89 26.72 -4.64
N ASP A 304 -18.29 26.15 -5.77
CA ASP A 304 -19.67 26.13 -6.26
C ASP A 304 -20.41 24.81 -5.90
N ILE A 305 -19.79 23.92 -5.10
CA ILE A 305 -20.33 22.63 -4.66
C ILE A 305 -20.38 22.59 -3.11
N PRO A 306 -21.40 23.20 -2.49
CA PRO A 306 -21.43 23.45 -1.05
C PRO A 306 -21.47 22.18 -0.18
N ASP A 307 -21.93 21.06 -0.73
CA ASP A 307 -22.02 19.78 -0.02
C ASP A 307 -20.68 19.00 0.00
N MET A 308 -19.65 19.52 -0.66
CA MET A 308 -18.33 18.91 -0.77
C MET A 308 -17.20 19.87 -0.29
N PRO A 309 -17.27 20.38 0.95
CA PRO A 309 -16.22 21.27 1.46
C PRO A 309 -14.87 20.57 1.57
N LEU A 310 -13.80 21.27 1.19
CA LEU A 310 -12.43 20.77 1.32
C LEU A 310 -11.91 20.95 2.75
N GLN A 311 -11.30 19.90 3.26
CA GLN A 311 -10.49 19.96 4.46
C GLN A 311 -9.09 20.44 4.07
N GLY A 312 -8.66 21.52 4.71
CA GLY A 312 -7.30 22.03 4.62
C GLY A 312 -7.20 23.54 4.72
N ASN A 313 -6.00 24.10 4.83
CA ASN A 313 -5.82 25.55 5.02
C ASN A 313 -6.67 26.10 6.20
N ASP A 314 -6.57 25.43 7.36
CA ASP A 314 -7.35 25.69 8.57
C ASP A 314 -8.89 25.54 8.42
N THR A 315 -9.39 24.94 7.33
CA THR A 315 -10.82 24.63 7.16
C THR A 315 -11.12 23.16 7.40
N GLN A 316 -12.20 22.87 8.13
CA GLN A 316 -12.78 21.53 8.19
C GLN A 316 -13.54 21.24 6.90
N GLY A 317 -13.53 19.97 6.48
CA GLY A 317 -14.26 19.54 5.30
C GLY A 317 -14.34 18.03 5.19
N ILE A 318 -15.03 17.58 4.16
CA ILE A 318 -15.29 16.16 3.86
C ILE A 318 -14.29 15.60 2.84
N LEU A 319 -13.57 16.48 2.13
CA LEU A 319 -12.62 16.10 1.08
C LEU A 319 -11.17 16.46 1.43
N GLY A 320 -10.27 15.48 1.37
CA GLY A 320 -8.83 15.69 1.53
C GLY A 320 -8.08 15.73 0.20
N LEU A 321 -7.81 16.94 -0.34
CA LEU A 321 -7.27 17.13 -1.69
C LEU A 321 -6.06 18.08 -1.78
N ASP A 322 -5.98 19.12 -0.94
CA ASP A 322 -5.08 20.25 -1.12
C ASP A 322 -4.20 20.56 0.11
N PHE A 323 -3.37 21.60 0.06
CA PHE A 323 -2.55 22.08 1.20
C PHE A 323 -1.73 21.02 1.96
N GLU A 324 -2.27 20.44 3.05
CA GLU A 324 -1.59 19.45 3.90
C GLU A 324 -1.64 18.00 3.37
N TRP A 325 -2.47 17.71 2.36
CA TRP A 325 -2.72 16.35 1.84
C TRP A 325 -1.64 15.89 0.85
N LEU A 326 -0.36 15.90 1.27
CA LEU A 326 0.79 15.53 0.42
C LEU A 326 0.74 14.08 -0.09
N GLU A 327 0.09 13.19 0.66
CA GLU A 327 -0.11 11.79 0.28
C GLU A 327 -0.97 11.62 -0.98
N ALA A 328 -1.65 12.66 -1.47
CA ALA A 328 -2.27 12.68 -2.78
C ALA A 328 -1.30 12.24 -3.91
N ALA A 329 0.00 12.46 -3.73
CA ALA A 329 1.03 12.01 -4.65
C ALA A 329 1.11 10.47 -4.81
N LEU A 330 0.56 9.69 -3.87
CA LEU A 330 0.52 8.23 -3.97
C LEU A 330 -0.24 7.74 -5.22
N LEU A 331 -1.22 8.50 -5.72
CA LEU A 331 -1.94 8.15 -6.95
C LEU A 331 -0.99 7.89 -8.13
N PHE A 332 0.13 8.60 -8.22
CA PHE A 332 1.09 8.39 -9.31
C PHE A 332 1.74 7.00 -9.27
N ALA A 333 1.93 6.42 -8.08
CA ALA A 333 2.49 5.08 -7.91
C ALA A 333 1.49 3.97 -8.30
N ALA A 334 0.19 4.27 -8.36
CA ALA A 334 -0.80 3.25 -8.72
C ALA A 334 -0.58 2.67 -10.12
N VAL A 335 -0.03 3.45 -11.05
CA VAL A 335 0.20 2.98 -12.43
C VAL A 335 1.30 1.91 -12.51
N PRO A 336 2.55 2.17 -12.07
CA PRO A 336 3.59 1.14 -12.08
C PRO A 336 3.22 -0.09 -11.24
N ASP A 337 2.57 0.11 -10.09
CA ASP A 337 2.24 -0.99 -9.19
C ASP A 337 1.09 -1.86 -9.73
N ALA A 338 0.04 -1.26 -10.29
CA ALA A 338 -1.15 -1.99 -10.73
C ALA A 338 -1.01 -2.62 -12.11
N TYR A 339 -0.27 -2.01 -13.04
CA TYR A 339 -0.29 -2.40 -14.46
C TYR A 339 1.06 -2.89 -14.98
N PHE A 340 2.18 -2.38 -14.46
CA PHE A 340 3.52 -2.81 -14.83
C PHE A 340 4.01 -3.98 -13.98
N GLY A 341 3.42 -4.18 -12.80
CA GLY A 341 3.93 -5.15 -11.84
C GLY A 341 5.38 -4.85 -11.49
N LEU A 342 5.73 -3.56 -11.39
CA LEU A 342 7.09 -3.09 -11.23
C LEU A 342 7.52 -3.27 -9.77
N SER A 343 8.64 -3.94 -9.55
CA SER A 343 9.30 -4.05 -8.25
C SER A 343 10.80 -4.25 -8.45
N ALA A 344 11.58 -4.31 -7.38
CA ALA A 344 12.97 -4.77 -7.47
C ALA A 344 13.31 -5.73 -6.34
N ASP A 345 13.99 -6.81 -6.69
CA ASP A 345 14.50 -7.79 -5.74
C ASP A 345 15.75 -7.23 -5.02
N TYR A 346 16.11 -7.81 -3.87
CA TYR A 346 17.19 -7.30 -3.02
C TYR A 346 18.60 -7.52 -3.60
N ASN A 347 18.70 -8.14 -4.78
CA ASN A 347 19.92 -8.71 -5.36
C ASN A 347 20.26 -8.11 -6.73
N ASN A 348 20.09 -6.80 -6.93
CA ASN A 348 20.31 -6.11 -8.20
C ASN A 348 19.34 -6.49 -9.34
N THR A 349 18.19 -7.10 -9.06
CA THR A 349 17.23 -7.50 -10.11
C THR A 349 16.01 -6.57 -10.14
N LEU A 350 15.74 -5.91 -11.27
CA LEU A 350 14.45 -5.28 -11.54
C LEU A 350 13.43 -6.36 -11.90
N CYS A 351 12.22 -6.31 -11.34
CA CYS A 351 11.16 -7.26 -11.61
C CYS A 351 10.00 -6.56 -12.33
N VAL A 352 9.51 -7.18 -13.41
CA VAL A 352 8.38 -6.67 -14.20
C VAL A 352 7.39 -7.80 -14.45
N GLU A 353 6.15 -7.62 -13.98
CA GLU A 353 5.04 -8.56 -14.17
C GLU A 353 3.91 -7.85 -14.93
N PRO A 354 4.03 -7.70 -16.27
CA PRO A 354 3.11 -6.87 -17.03
C PRO A 354 1.69 -7.43 -16.97
N SER A 355 0.74 -6.58 -16.54
CA SER A 355 -0.67 -6.95 -16.41
C SER A 355 -1.54 -5.81 -16.91
N LEU A 356 -1.55 -5.67 -18.24
CA LEU A 356 -2.16 -4.56 -18.96
C LEU A 356 -3.69 -4.77 -19.12
N PRO A 357 -4.53 -3.71 -19.01
CA PRO A 357 -5.93 -3.79 -19.41
C PRO A 357 -6.04 -4.12 -20.90
N THR A 358 -7.09 -4.87 -21.27
CA THR A 358 -7.33 -5.37 -22.63
C THR A 358 -7.57 -4.27 -23.67
N SER A 359 -7.88 -3.07 -23.20
CA SER A 359 -8.09 -1.90 -24.06
C SER A 359 -6.81 -1.18 -24.50
N LEU A 360 -5.66 -1.53 -23.94
CA LEU A 360 -4.36 -0.94 -24.29
C LEU A 360 -3.51 -1.92 -25.09
N ASP A 361 -2.89 -1.44 -26.17
CA ASP A 361 -1.90 -2.24 -26.91
C ASP A 361 -0.55 -2.27 -26.17
N PHE A 362 -0.17 -1.11 -25.60
CA PHE A 362 1.04 -0.94 -24.81
C PHE A 362 0.93 0.28 -23.88
N TRP A 363 1.83 0.36 -22.90
CA TRP A 363 2.05 1.55 -22.07
C TRP A 363 3.56 1.73 -21.82
N LYS A 364 4.04 2.97 -21.97
CA LYS A 364 5.43 3.38 -21.66
C LYS A 364 5.49 4.33 -20.47
N ILE A 365 6.47 4.14 -19.59
CA ILE A 365 6.92 5.12 -18.59
C ILE A 365 8.37 5.48 -18.90
N GLU A 366 8.70 6.76 -18.84
CA GLU A 366 10.02 7.30 -19.20
C GLU A 366 10.74 7.88 -17.99
N ASN A 367 12.07 7.90 -18.02
CA ASN A 367 12.95 8.42 -16.96
C ASN A 367 12.77 7.71 -15.61
N LEU A 368 12.60 6.39 -15.64
CA LEU A 368 12.67 5.55 -14.44
C LEU A 368 14.12 5.44 -13.96
N THR A 369 14.29 5.03 -12.70
CA THR A 369 15.58 4.93 -12.03
C THR A 369 15.74 3.55 -11.41
N PHE A 370 16.80 2.82 -11.77
CA PHE A 370 17.16 1.56 -11.14
C PHE A 370 18.68 1.36 -11.10
N ASN A 371 19.23 1.06 -9.92
CA ASN A 371 20.61 0.57 -9.74
C ASN A 371 21.70 1.39 -10.49
N GLY A 372 21.59 2.72 -10.39
CA GLY A 372 22.51 3.66 -11.03
C GLY A 372 22.18 4.06 -12.48
N TYR A 373 21.09 3.54 -13.06
CA TYR A 373 20.66 3.78 -14.44
C TYR A 373 19.32 4.52 -14.56
N TYR A 374 19.27 5.51 -15.45
CA TYR A 374 18.03 5.96 -16.07
C TYR A 374 17.62 4.95 -17.11
N TYR A 375 16.32 4.70 -17.24
CA TYR A 375 15.77 3.85 -18.29
C TYR A 375 14.32 4.21 -18.58
N ASP A 376 13.87 3.78 -19.74
CA ASP A 376 12.47 3.79 -20.14
C ASP A 376 11.95 2.35 -20.15
N LEU A 377 10.67 2.18 -19.78
CA LEU A 377 10.02 0.87 -19.74
C LEU A 377 8.73 0.90 -20.54
N SER A 378 8.64 0.05 -21.57
CA SER A 378 7.41 -0.23 -22.29
C SER A 378 6.93 -1.64 -22.01
N ILE A 379 5.63 -1.78 -21.75
CA ILE A 379 4.97 -3.07 -21.59
C ILE A 379 3.85 -3.22 -22.61
N GLY A 380 3.63 -4.44 -23.07
CA GLY A 380 2.43 -4.86 -23.79
C GLY A 380 1.99 -6.24 -23.29
N HIS A 381 0.90 -6.76 -23.83
CA HIS A 381 0.39 -8.09 -23.42
C HIS A 381 1.39 -9.24 -23.63
N TYR A 382 2.32 -9.07 -24.58
CA TYR A 382 3.26 -10.12 -24.99
C TYR A 382 4.69 -9.58 -25.14
N PHE A 383 4.98 -8.39 -24.64
CA PHE A 383 6.35 -7.87 -24.67
C PHE A 383 6.65 -6.97 -23.49
N VAL A 384 7.94 -6.90 -23.16
CA VAL A 384 8.55 -5.89 -22.30
C VAL A 384 9.77 -5.37 -23.03
N GLU A 385 9.95 -4.06 -23.03
CA GLU A 385 11.08 -3.38 -23.64
C GLU A 385 11.69 -2.42 -22.63
N ILE A 386 12.97 -2.62 -22.32
CA ILE A 386 13.78 -1.61 -21.65
C ILE A 386 14.54 -0.86 -22.75
N SER A 387 14.51 0.47 -22.70
CA SER A 387 15.24 1.31 -23.64
C SER A 387 15.88 2.50 -22.94
N ASP A 388 16.73 3.21 -23.69
CA ASP A 388 17.35 4.47 -23.30
C ASP A 388 18.12 4.37 -21.97
N ILE A 389 18.81 3.23 -21.76
CA ILE A 389 19.62 3.03 -20.55
C ILE A 389 20.81 3.98 -20.54
N LEU A 390 20.90 4.78 -19.47
CA LEU A 390 21.97 5.75 -19.26
C LEU A 390 22.38 5.77 -17.79
N GLU A 391 23.67 5.78 -17.48
CA GLU A 391 24.11 6.00 -16.10
C GLU A 391 23.79 7.42 -15.63
N TYR A 392 23.36 7.59 -14.37
CA TYR A 392 23.18 8.92 -13.80
C TYR A 392 24.49 9.71 -13.74
N LYS A 393 25.58 8.99 -13.51
CA LYS A 393 26.97 9.47 -13.46
C LYS A 393 27.86 8.36 -14.01
N ASP A 394 28.89 8.69 -14.77
CA ASP A 394 29.85 7.70 -15.30
C ASP A 394 30.32 6.73 -14.20
N GLY A 395 30.06 5.43 -14.41
CA GLY A 395 30.39 4.32 -13.51
C GLY A 395 29.43 4.14 -12.33
N SER A 396 28.23 4.75 -12.34
CA SER A 396 27.22 4.53 -11.30
C SER A 396 26.38 3.28 -11.53
N GLY A 397 26.30 2.79 -12.77
CA GLY A 397 25.52 1.62 -13.11
C GLY A 397 26.15 0.32 -12.60
N SER A 398 25.37 -0.54 -11.96
CA SER A 398 25.86 -1.86 -11.57
C SER A 398 26.03 -2.77 -12.80
N GLU A 399 27.22 -3.35 -12.97
CA GLU A 399 27.48 -4.38 -14.00
C GLU A 399 26.73 -5.69 -13.71
N ASN A 400 26.23 -5.87 -12.49
CA ASN A 400 25.46 -7.05 -12.07
C ASN A 400 23.94 -6.80 -12.07
N ALA A 401 23.49 -5.69 -12.66
CA ALA A 401 22.06 -5.41 -12.76
C ALA A 401 21.40 -6.40 -13.73
N GLU A 402 20.28 -6.98 -13.30
CA GLU A 402 19.45 -7.89 -14.09
C GLU A 402 18.02 -7.36 -14.18
N ILE A 403 17.27 -7.83 -15.18
CA ILE A 403 15.81 -7.75 -15.19
C ILE A 403 15.23 -9.17 -15.19
N ARG A 404 14.20 -9.38 -14.37
CA ARG A 404 13.33 -10.56 -14.36
C ARG A 404 11.95 -10.16 -14.86
N ILE A 405 11.49 -10.83 -15.90
CA ILE A 405 10.16 -10.60 -16.48
C ILE A 405 9.31 -11.85 -16.27
N VAL A 406 8.11 -11.66 -15.75
CA VAL A 406 7.13 -12.73 -15.52
C VAL A 406 5.89 -12.46 -16.37
N PHE A 407 5.72 -13.21 -17.45
CA PHE A 407 4.51 -13.18 -18.25
C PHE A 407 3.53 -14.26 -17.81
N ASP A 408 2.24 -13.98 -17.93
CA ASP A 408 1.23 -15.04 -18.03
C ASP A 408 1.54 -15.92 -19.25
N LYS A 409 1.58 -17.23 -19.03
CA LYS A 409 1.83 -18.19 -20.10
C LYS A 409 0.68 -18.14 -21.11
N PRO A 410 0.95 -17.85 -22.40
CA PRO A 410 -0.10 -17.85 -23.41
C PRO A 410 -0.71 -19.23 -23.62
N SER A 411 -2.00 -19.24 -24.00
CA SER A 411 -2.74 -20.47 -24.34
C SER A 411 -2.46 -20.99 -25.76
N PHE A 412 -1.72 -20.23 -26.58
CA PHE A 412 -1.35 -20.59 -27.94
C PHE A 412 0.11 -21.07 -28.01
N ASP A 413 0.45 -21.80 -29.08
CA ASP A 413 1.85 -22.17 -29.35
C ASP A 413 2.69 -20.91 -29.62
N PHE A 414 3.79 -20.75 -28.87
CA PHE A 414 4.59 -19.54 -28.88
C PHE A 414 6.10 -19.81 -28.92
N LYS A 415 6.84 -18.76 -29.27
CA LYS A 415 8.30 -18.66 -29.12
C LYS A 415 8.65 -17.32 -28.48
N LEU A 416 9.73 -17.29 -27.70
CA LEU A 416 10.25 -16.10 -27.06
C LEU A 416 11.43 -15.53 -27.87
N TYR A 417 11.50 -14.21 -27.97
CA TYR A 417 12.51 -13.49 -28.72
C TYR A 417 13.18 -12.42 -27.85
N LEU A 418 14.48 -12.28 -28.01
CA LEU A 418 15.31 -11.17 -27.52
C LEU A 418 15.82 -10.41 -28.75
N ASP A 419 15.33 -9.20 -28.99
CA ASP A 419 15.63 -8.40 -30.21
C ASP A 419 15.57 -9.22 -31.50
N ASP A 420 14.41 -9.84 -31.74
CA ASP A 420 14.14 -10.71 -32.89
C ASP A 420 14.97 -12.02 -32.98
N LYS A 421 15.80 -12.33 -31.98
CA LYS A 421 16.49 -13.63 -31.89
C LYS A 421 15.71 -14.57 -30.97
N GLU A 422 15.30 -15.71 -31.52
CA GLU A 422 14.61 -16.76 -30.75
C GLU A 422 15.52 -17.25 -29.59
N THR A 423 14.95 -17.36 -28.40
CA THR A 423 15.61 -17.91 -27.22
C THR A 423 14.78 -19.04 -26.61
N SER A 424 15.47 -19.99 -25.98
CA SER A 424 14.88 -21.02 -25.12
C SER A 424 15.31 -20.88 -23.65
N ASP A 425 15.97 -19.77 -23.32
CA ASP A 425 16.48 -19.50 -21.97
C ASP A 425 15.42 -18.81 -21.12
N TYR A 426 14.41 -19.59 -20.75
CA TYR A 426 13.31 -19.18 -19.88
C TYR A 426 12.78 -20.39 -19.11
N VAL A 427 12.09 -20.14 -18.00
CA VAL A 427 11.48 -21.15 -17.16
C VAL A 427 9.96 -21.03 -17.26
N ILE A 428 9.27 -22.16 -17.33
CA ILE A 428 7.82 -22.22 -17.13
C ILE A 428 7.56 -22.78 -15.74
N SER A 429 6.87 -22.01 -14.90
CA SER A 429 6.46 -22.41 -13.55
C SER A 429 4.95 -22.25 -13.43
N GLY A 430 4.22 -23.37 -13.48
CA GLY A 430 2.76 -23.33 -13.54
C GLY A 430 2.26 -22.57 -14.78
N ASP A 431 1.49 -21.52 -14.53
CA ASP A 431 0.92 -20.64 -15.55
C ASP A 431 1.77 -19.38 -15.83
N GLN A 432 3.01 -19.34 -15.32
CA GLN A 432 3.94 -18.23 -15.55
C GLN A 432 5.10 -18.65 -16.47
N LEU A 433 5.50 -17.72 -17.33
CA LEU A 433 6.75 -17.75 -18.09
C LEU A 433 7.71 -16.71 -17.51
N ILE A 434 8.87 -17.18 -17.06
CA ILE A 434 9.85 -16.37 -16.32
C ILE A 434 11.15 -16.33 -17.13
N ILE A 435 11.68 -15.14 -17.35
CA ILE A 435 12.99 -14.92 -17.96
C ILE A 435 13.78 -13.93 -17.11
N THR A 436 15.06 -14.21 -16.88
CA THR A 436 16.01 -13.28 -16.26
C THR A 436 17.16 -13.05 -17.23
N ILE A 437 17.47 -11.79 -17.50
CA ILE A 437 18.51 -11.36 -18.44
C ILE A 437 19.27 -10.16 -17.87
N PRO A 438 20.47 -9.86 -18.40
CA PRO A 438 21.18 -8.63 -18.04
C PRO A 438 20.30 -7.38 -18.26
N PHE A 439 20.49 -6.38 -17.42
CA PHE A 439 19.81 -5.09 -17.55
C PHE A 439 20.46 -4.26 -18.66
N GLU A 440 19.97 -4.42 -19.89
CA GLU A 440 20.45 -3.73 -21.10
C GLU A 440 19.28 -3.27 -21.98
N ASP A 441 19.55 -2.43 -22.98
CA ASP A 441 18.54 -2.06 -24.00
C ASP A 441 18.10 -3.34 -24.73
N ILE A 442 16.88 -3.79 -24.48
CA ILE A 442 16.39 -5.08 -24.99
C ILE A 442 14.88 -5.13 -25.05
N LYS A 443 14.36 -5.72 -26.13
CA LYS A 443 12.95 -6.11 -26.24
C LYS A 443 12.79 -7.61 -26.10
N VAL A 444 12.06 -8.01 -25.07
CA VAL A 444 11.60 -9.37 -24.83
C VAL A 444 10.19 -9.52 -25.39
N GLU A 445 9.98 -10.43 -26.34
CA GLU A 445 8.70 -10.58 -27.05
C GLU A 445 8.27 -12.04 -27.23
N ILE A 446 7.02 -12.32 -26.90
CA ILE A 446 6.35 -13.59 -27.16
C ILE A 446 5.64 -13.49 -28.51
N LYS A 447 5.98 -14.37 -29.45
CA LYS A 447 5.33 -14.46 -30.76
C LYS A 447 4.61 -15.79 -30.93
N LYS A 448 3.38 -15.73 -31.47
CA LYS A 448 2.61 -16.92 -31.85
C LYS A 448 3.26 -17.63 -33.03
N VAL A 449 3.26 -18.98 -33.00
CA VAL A 449 3.80 -19.86 -34.04
C VAL A 449 2.71 -20.39 -34.97
#